data_AF-A0A7Y3NX00-F1
#
_entry.id   AF-A0A7Y3NX00-F1
#
_cell.length_a   1.000
_cell.length_b   1.000
_cell.length_c   1.000
_cell.angle_alpha   90.00
_cell.angle_beta   90.00
_cell.angle_gamma   90.00
#
_symmetry.space_group_name_H-M   'P 1'
#
loop_
_entity.id
_entity.type
_entity.pdbx_description
1 polymer ?
#
loop_
_entity_poly.entity_id
_entity_poly.type
_entity_poly.pdbx_seq_one_letter_code
_entity_poly.pdbx_strand_id
1 'polypeptide(L)'
;MIFVTIVVAVITYGTSALLVSYVQTRGMGLSKTLLFIYGILVLGVIWQGVLAAIGSRFILKQLMLLRRVAVAVRKGDFSMTLPELRLKNENSEVAEVFAETMQVLDEYKKMTDQSTHAINETVQYVSRRACEAKEGAHTIADAIQEISQGAMQANDVVDQQASMVTDTKRNLDQLRDSVGHGNEAAVLLHQQVEFGEQKTQMITQEIAGTKDSLGQTKEITQDLVVRANDVERILAAVEDIANRTNLIALNASIEAARAGEEGKGFAVVASEVRTLAEQSQEASKEIAHVIATMVSQIAKVNAAVDDTSVSFDHVENALTGIQFALQKITTSSSTVEQLIEQVDRQVKVQHEQMDELFDFAKRLEAVMSETTALAEEVSATTSEQASAVDEIGTSLDTLSAMATKLVKSQKIIS
;
A
#
# COMPACT_ATOMS: atom_id res chain seq x y z
N MET A 1 101.31 18.89 -19.62
CA MET A 1 102.51 18.00 -19.56
C MET A 1 103.73 18.51 -20.34
N ILE A 2 103.56 18.93 -21.59
CA ILE A 2 104.66 19.34 -22.50
C ILE A 2 105.60 20.39 -21.90
N PHE A 3 105.06 21.35 -21.16
CA PHE A 3 105.86 22.41 -20.51
C PHE A 3 106.85 21.87 -19.46
N VAL A 4 106.44 20.89 -18.64
CA VAL A 4 107.32 20.28 -17.63
C VAL A 4 108.41 19.44 -18.31
N THR A 5 108.06 18.72 -19.38
CA THR A 5 109.02 17.95 -20.18
C THR A 5 110.03 18.86 -20.86
N ILE A 6 109.59 20.01 -21.40
CA ILE A 6 110.45 21.02 -22.02
C ILE A 6 111.36 21.68 -20.97
N VAL A 7 110.84 22.11 -19.82
CA VAL A 7 111.65 22.76 -18.78
C VAL A 7 112.69 21.79 -18.22
N VAL A 8 112.31 20.53 -17.98
CA VAL A 8 113.24 19.47 -17.55
C VAL A 8 114.30 19.21 -18.62
N ALA A 9 113.92 19.13 -19.90
CA ALA A 9 114.86 18.95 -21.00
C ALA A 9 115.83 20.14 -21.10
N VAL A 10 115.34 21.37 -21.03
CA VAL A 10 116.17 22.58 -21.08
C VAL A 10 117.16 22.63 -19.91
N ILE A 11 116.74 22.28 -18.69
CA ILE A 11 117.63 22.24 -17.52
C ILE A 11 118.67 21.12 -17.66
N THR A 12 118.26 19.91 -18.07
CA THR A 12 119.20 18.76 -18.19
C THR A 12 120.17 18.92 -19.35
N TYR A 13 119.71 19.30 -20.54
CA TYR A 13 120.60 19.54 -21.68
C TYR A 13 121.43 20.81 -21.50
N GLY A 14 120.88 21.87 -20.90
CA GLY A 14 121.60 23.12 -20.60
C GLY A 14 122.71 22.95 -19.57
N THR A 15 122.46 22.22 -18.47
CA THR A 15 123.48 21.90 -17.47
C THR A 15 124.56 20.97 -18.01
N SER A 16 124.17 19.99 -18.86
CA SER A 16 125.12 19.12 -19.56
C SER A 16 126.02 19.90 -20.52
N ALA A 17 125.46 20.83 -21.31
CA ALA A 17 126.23 21.67 -22.23
C ALA A 17 127.21 22.62 -21.50
N LEU A 18 126.80 23.21 -20.38
CA LEU A 18 127.67 24.04 -19.54
C LEU A 18 128.83 23.24 -18.93
N LEU A 19 128.59 22.02 -18.43
CA LEU A 19 129.63 21.17 -17.85
C LEU A 19 130.62 20.66 -18.91
N VAL A 20 130.16 20.37 -20.12
CA VAL A 20 131.02 20.00 -21.25
C VAL A 20 131.89 21.19 -21.70
N SER A 21 131.30 22.39 -21.80
CA SER A 21 132.01 23.65 -22.11
C SER A 21 133.08 24.00 -21.06
N TYR A 22 132.77 23.81 -19.77
CA TYR A 22 133.70 24.02 -18.65
C TYR A 22 134.92 23.09 -18.68
N VAL A 23 134.76 21.87 -19.22
CA VAL A 23 135.87 20.90 -19.33
C VAL A 23 136.76 21.16 -20.54
N GLN A 24 136.22 21.63 -21.67
CA GLN A 24 137.03 21.99 -22.85
C GLN A 24 138.00 23.15 -22.59
N THR A 25 137.65 24.09 -21.70
CA THR A 25 138.48 25.26 -21.37
C THR A 25 139.67 24.95 -20.44
N ARG A 26 139.71 23.77 -19.79
CA ARG A 26 140.72 23.43 -18.77
C ARG A 26 141.88 22.54 -19.24
N GLY A 27 141.97 22.24 -20.55
CA GLY A 27 143.14 21.56 -21.13
C GLY A 27 143.40 20.14 -20.58
N MET A 28 142.36 19.34 -20.31
CA MET A 28 142.53 17.93 -19.94
C MET A 28 142.87 17.06 -21.15
N GLY A 29 143.81 16.10 -20.99
CA GLY A 29 144.15 15.13 -22.03
C GLY A 29 142.94 14.28 -22.48
N LEU A 30 142.93 13.91 -23.77
CA LEU A 30 141.82 13.26 -24.48
C LEU A 30 141.13 12.09 -23.74
N SER A 31 141.88 11.28 -23.00
CA SER A 31 141.33 10.13 -22.25
C SER A 31 140.48 10.53 -21.04
N LYS A 32 140.83 11.61 -20.33
CA LYS A 32 140.07 12.11 -19.16
C LYS A 32 138.79 12.82 -19.59
N THR A 33 138.80 13.48 -20.75
CA THR A 33 137.63 14.18 -21.32
C THR A 33 136.53 13.19 -21.74
N LEU A 34 136.89 12.08 -22.39
CA LEU A 34 135.91 11.05 -22.78
C LEU A 34 135.27 10.36 -21.56
N LEU A 35 136.04 10.09 -20.51
CA LEU A 35 135.54 9.46 -19.28
C LEU A 35 134.57 10.38 -18.51
N PHE A 36 134.81 11.69 -18.53
CA PHE A 36 133.91 12.69 -17.94
C PHE A 36 132.59 12.84 -18.73
N ILE A 37 132.65 12.85 -20.06
CA ILE A 37 131.45 12.88 -20.92
C ILE A 37 130.57 11.65 -20.66
N TYR A 38 131.17 10.46 -20.57
CA TYR A 38 130.44 9.23 -20.24
C TYR A 38 129.80 9.32 -18.85
N GLY A 39 130.49 9.90 -17.86
CA GLY A 39 129.97 10.13 -16.52
C GLY A 39 128.74 11.06 -16.50
N ILE A 40 128.77 12.16 -17.26
CA ILE A 40 127.62 13.08 -17.37
C ILE A 40 126.44 12.42 -18.07
N LEU A 41 126.65 11.64 -19.14
CA LEU A 41 125.57 10.94 -19.83
C LEU A 41 124.89 9.91 -18.91
N VAL A 42 125.66 9.15 -18.15
CA VAL A 42 125.12 8.21 -17.16
C VAL A 42 124.34 8.96 -16.08
N LEU A 43 124.87 10.07 -15.55
CA LEU A 43 124.16 10.91 -14.58
C LEU A 43 122.88 11.50 -15.16
N GLY A 44 122.89 11.90 -16.43
CA GLY A 44 121.72 12.40 -17.15
C GLY A 44 120.62 11.36 -17.29
N VAL A 45 120.98 10.11 -17.61
CA VAL A 45 120.04 8.98 -17.65
C VAL A 45 119.48 8.68 -16.26
N ILE A 46 120.31 8.70 -15.22
CA ILE A 46 119.86 8.52 -13.83
C ILE A 46 118.90 9.65 -13.43
N TRP A 47 119.22 10.91 -13.76
CA TRP A 47 118.36 12.05 -13.45
C TRP A 47 117.03 12.02 -14.20
N GLN A 48 117.02 11.63 -15.48
CA GLN A 48 115.80 11.40 -16.23
C GLN A 48 114.95 10.29 -15.60
N GLY A 49 115.57 9.20 -15.13
CA GLY A 49 114.89 8.14 -14.39
C GLY A 49 114.24 8.62 -13.10
N VAL A 50 114.93 9.43 -12.29
CA VAL A 50 114.39 9.98 -11.04
C VAL A 50 113.25 10.97 -11.30
N LEU A 51 113.39 11.86 -12.28
CA LEU A 51 112.34 12.82 -12.63
C LEU A 51 111.11 12.13 -13.24
N ALA A 52 111.32 11.12 -14.09
CA ALA A 52 110.25 10.27 -14.60
C ALA A 52 109.55 9.52 -13.47
N ALA A 53 110.28 9.00 -12.47
CA ALA A 53 109.70 8.33 -11.31
C ALA A 53 108.86 9.28 -10.44
N ILE A 54 109.30 10.52 -10.22
CA ILE A 54 108.57 11.55 -9.46
C ILE A 54 107.31 11.99 -10.22
N GLY A 55 107.44 12.31 -11.51
CA GLY A 55 106.30 12.70 -12.36
C GLY A 55 105.28 11.57 -12.53
N SER A 56 105.76 10.34 -12.70
CA SER A 56 104.93 9.12 -12.76
C SER A 56 104.17 8.92 -11.45
N ARG A 57 104.83 9.02 -10.28
CA ARG A 57 104.14 8.92 -8.98
C ARG A 57 103.06 9.99 -8.80
N PHE A 58 103.28 11.20 -9.29
CA PHE A 58 102.31 12.29 -9.21
C PHE A 58 101.07 12.03 -10.09
N ILE A 59 101.27 11.62 -11.34
CA ILE A 59 100.18 11.32 -12.30
C ILE A 59 99.44 10.04 -11.88
N LEU A 60 100.14 8.97 -11.50
CA LEU A 60 99.52 7.73 -11.04
C LEU A 60 98.66 7.95 -9.80
N LYS A 61 99.05 8.84 -8.89
CA LYS A 61 98.25 9.15 -7.70
C LYS A 61 96.92 9.80 -8.07
N GLN A 62 96.89 10.72 -9.04
CA GLN A 62 95.65 11.34 -9.53
C GLN A 62 94.78 10.34 -10.30
N LEU A 63 95.37 9.49 -11.15
CA LEU A 63 94.63 8.44 -11.86
C LEU A 63 94.09 7.35 -10.92
N MET A 64 94.81 7.00 -9.85
CA MET A 64 94.31 6.08 -8.82
C MET A 64 93.15 6.67 -8.01
N LEU A 65 93.07 7.99 -7.86
CA LEU A 65 91.92 8.66 -7.26
C LEU A 65 90.70 8.57 -8.18
N LEU A 66 90.85 8.95 -9.45
CA LEU A 66 89.81 8.81 -10.48
C LEU A 66 89.34 7.35 -10.63
N ARG A 67 90.26 6.37 -10.59
CA ARG A 67 89.93 4.95 -10.60
C ARG A 67 89.09 4.56 -9.39
N ARG A 68 89.44 5.03 -8.18
CA ARG A 68 88.66 4.74 -6.96
C ARG A 68 87.25 5.30 -7.06
N VAL A 69 87.14 6.52 -7.60
CA VAL A 69 85.86 7.22 -7.81
C VAL A 69 85.03 6.50 -8.87
N ALA A 70 85.62 6.12 -10.00
CA ALA A 70 84.95 5.31 -11.01
C ALA A 70 84.50 3.94 -10.48
N VAL A 71 85.27 3.32 -9.57
CA VAL A 71 84.87 2.08 -8.89
C VAL A 71 83.74 2.32 -7.90
N ALA A 72 83.68 3.48 -7.22
CA ALA A 72 82.58 3.86 -6.34
C ALA A 72 81.29 4.16 -7.11
N VAL A 73 81.39 4.89 -8.23
CA VAL A 73 80.30 5.13 -9.18
C VAL A 73 79.77 3.81 -9.75
N ARG A 74 80.67 2.86 -10.11
CA ARG A 74 80.30 1.50 -10.54
C ARG A 74 79.62 0.68 -9.42
N LYS A 75 79.82 1.07 -8.17
CA LYS A 75 79.19 0.49 -6.98
C LYS A 75 78.06 1.38 -6.45
N GLY A 76 77.50 2.26 -7.28
CA GLY A 76 76.28 3.02 -6.98
C GLY A 76 76.40 3.93 -5.75
N ASP A 77 77.63 4.22 -5.35
CA ASP A 77 77.99 5.12 -4.26
C ASP A 77 78.41 6.46 -4.86
N PHE A 78 77.44 7.36 -4.91
CA PHE A 78 77.60 8.73 -5.41
C PHE A 78 77.89 9.74 -4.28
N SER A 79 78.10 9.27 -3.04
CA SER A 79 78.27 10.13 -1.86
C SER A 79 79.71 10.58 -1.61
N MET A 80 80.67 10.08 -2.40
CA MET A 80 82.09 10.39 -2.21
C MET A 80 82.42 11.85 -2.57
N THR A 81 83.03 12.58 -1.65
CA THR A 81 83.56 13.92 -1.92
C THR A 81 84.99 13.84 -2.46
N LEU A 82 85.24 14.48 -3.61
CA LEU A 82 86.59 14.58 -4.16
C LEU A 82 87.43 15.59 -3.38
N PRO A 83 88.67 15.25 -2.97
CA PRO A 83 89.58 16.22 -2.36
C PRO A 83 90.01 17.30 -3.37
N GLU A 84 90.04 18.57 -2.95
CA GLU A 84 90.46 19.70 -3.79
C GLU A 84 91.87 19.48 -4.38
N LEU A 85 91.93 19.45 -5.71
CA LEU A 85 93.19 19.33 -6.44
C LEU A 85 93.86 20.72 -6.51
N ARG A 86 94.92 20.91 -5.72
CA ARG A 86 95.68 22.19 -5.60
C ARG A 86 96.36 22.70 -6.88
N LEU A 87 96.32 21.96 -7.99
CA LEU A 87 97.01 22.27 -9.25
C LEU A 87 96.00 22.19 -10.40
N LYS A 88 95.75 23.32 -11.08
CA LYS A 88 94.93 23.38 -12.30
C LYS A 88 95.67 22.71 -13.45
N ASN A 89 95.25 21.51 -13.83
CA ASN A 89 95.76 20.76 -14.98
C ASN A 89 94.61 20.00 -15.68
N GLU A 90 94.92 19.31 -16.79
CA GLU A 90 93.92 18.57 -17.57
C GLU A 90 93.24 17.45 -16.75
N ASN A 91 93.92 16.92 -15.73
CA ASN A 91 93.36 15.90 -14.83
C ASN A 91 92.43 16.47 -13.75
N SER A 92 92.61 17.74 -13.35
CA SER A 92 91.72 18.40 -12.39
C SER A 92 90.37 18.76 -12.99
N GLU A 93 90.35 19.12 -14.28
CA GLU A 93 89.12 19.37 -15.05
C GLU A 93 88.29 18.08 -15.20
N VAL A 94 88.95 16.94 -15.49
CA VAL A 94 88.28 15.62 -15.50
C VAL A 94 87.72 15.28 -14.11
N ALA A 95 88.45 15.57 -13.04
CA ALA A 95 87.96 15.32 -11.68
C ALA A 95 86.74 16.18 -11.33
N GLU A 96 86.71 17.44 -11.75
CA GLU A 96 85.58 18.36 -11.57
C GLU A 96 84.32 17.87 -12.30
N VAL A 97 84.44 17.48 -13.57
CA VAL A 97 83.34 16.88 -14.35
C VAL A 97 82.82 15.58 -13.71
N PHE A 98 83.72 14.75 -13.16
CA PHE A 98 83.33 13.53 -12.43
C PHE A 98 82.57 13.86 -11.14
N ALA A 99 82.95 14.91 -10.40
CA ALA A 99 82.22 15.38 -9.22
C ALA A 99 80.82 15.90 -9.58
N GLU A 100 80.69 16.71 -10.62
CA GLU A 100 79.38 17.19 -11.11
C GLU A 100 78.50 16.03 -11.56
N THR A 101 79.05 15.07 -12.29
CA THR A 101 78.33 13.86 -12.72
C THR A 101 77.85 13.02 -11.53
N MET A 102 78.67 12.90 -10.48
CA MET A 102 78.27 12.22 -9.25
C MET A 102 77.13 12.93 -8.53
N GLN A 103 77.18 14.26 -8.46
CA GLN A 103 76.11 15.06 -7.84
C GLN A 103 74.78 14.86 -8.59
N VAL A 104 74.80 14.89 -9.92
CA VAL A 104 73.61 14.63 -10.75
C VAL A 104 73.08 13.20 -10.55
N LEU A 105 73.96 12.20 -10.49
CA LEU A 105 73.57 10.80 -10.25
C LEU A 105 73.03 10.56 -8.83
N ASP A 106 73.57 11.25 -7.82
CA ASP A 106 73.06 11.22 -6.44
C ASP A 106 71.67 11.84 -6.34
N GLU A 107 71.46 12.99 -6.98
CA GLU A 107 70.16 13.65 -7.07
C GLU A 107 69.14 12.80 -7.82
N TYR A 108 69.55 12.19 -8.94
CA TYR A 108 68.70 11.27 -9.71
C TYR A 108 68.33 10.02 -8.89
N LYS A 109 69.27 9.46 -8.12
CA LYS A 109 69.01 8.34 -7.21
C LYS A 109 67.99 8.72 -6.13
N LYS A 110 68.18 9.87 -5.46
CA LYS A 110 67.25 10.39 -4.46
C LYS A 110 65.85 10.63 -5.03
N MET A 111 65.75 11.26 -6.19
CA MET A 111 64.48 11.49 -6.89
C MET A 111 63.78 10.17 -7.24
N THR A 112 64.54 9.17 -7.70
CA THR A 112 64.02 7.84 -8.05
C THR A 112 63.55 7.07 -6.80
N ASP A 113 64.29 7.15 -5.69
CA ASP A 113 63.92 6.54 -4.41
C ASP A 113 62.63 7.17 -3.87
N GLN A 114 62.55 8.50 -3.87
CA GLN A 114 61.35 9.25 -3.47
C GLN A 114 60.15 8.90 -4.36
N SER A 115 60.36 8.85 -5.68
CA SER A 115 59.30 8.49 -6.64
C SER A 115 58.79 7.07 -6.41
N THR A 116 59.67 6.11 -6.15
CA THR A 116 59.28 4.72 -5.86
C THR A 116 58.50 4.63 -4.55
N HIS A 117 58.92 5.36 -3.52
CA HIS A 117 58.20 5.40 -2.25
C HIS A 117 56.78 5.95 -2.44
N ALA A 118 56.65 7.09 -3.13
CA ALA A 118 55.35 7.69 -3.46
C ALA A 118 54.47 6.77 -4.32
N ILE A 119 55.05 6.04 -5.28
CA ILE A 119 54.32 5.04 -6.07
C ILE A 119 53.78 3.92 -5.18
N ASN A 120 54.59 3.37 -4.26
CA ASN A 120 54.15 2.30 -3.37
C ASN A 120 53.04 2.76 -2.40
N GLU A 121 53.16 3.96 -1.82
CA GLU A 121 52.11 4.54 -0.99
C GLU A 121 50.81 4.74 -1.79
N THR A 122 50.92 5.25 -3.01
CA THR A 122 49.77 5.42 -3.90
C THR A 122 49.14 4.08 -4.26
N VAL A 123 49.94 3.05 -4.55
CA VAL A 123 49.45 1.69 -4.83
C VAL A 123 48.66 1.14 -3.64
N GLN A 124 49.19 1.25 -2.42
CA GLN A 124 48.49 0.79 -1.21
C GLN A 124 47.19 1.57 -0.99
N TYR A 125 47.23 2.89 -1.19
CA TYR A 125 46.05 3.74 -1.06
C TYR A 125 44.96 3.34 -2.07
N VAL A 126 45.29 3.24 -3.35
CA VAL A 126 44.33 2.89 -4.41
C VAL A 126 43.85 1.44 -4.25
N SER A 127 44.72 0.50 -3.84
CA SER A 127 44.34 -0.90 -3.58
C SER A 127 43.29 -1.01 -2.47
N ARG A 128 43.47 -0.26 -1.36
CA ARG A 128 42.46 -0.20 -0.30
C ARG A 128 41.14 0.37 -0.81
N ARG A 129 41.18 1.48 -1.58
CA ARG A 129 39.98 2.09 -2.17
C ARG A 129 39.28 1.18 -3.18
N ALA A 130 40.04 0.39 -3.94
CA ALA A 130 39.51 -0.63 -4.84
C ALA A 130 38.80 -1.74 -4.05
N CYS A 131 39.39 -2.23 -2.97
CA CYS A 131 38.74 -3.23 -2.09
C CYS A 131 37.43 -2.70 -1.49
N GLU A 132 37.44 -1.47 -0.96
CA GLU A 132 36.23 -0.81 -0.46
C GLU A 132 35.17 -0.63 -1.55
N ALA A 133 35.56 -0.28 -2.78
CA ALA A 133 34.65 -0.16 -3.91
C ALA A 133 34.03 -1.51 -4.32
N LYS A 134 34.81 -2.60 -4.26
CA LYS A 134 34.33 -3.96 -4.54
C LYS A 134 33.31 -4.42 -3.50
N GLU A 135 33.59 -4.20 -2.22
CA GLU A 135 32.66 -4.51 -1.14
C GLU A 135 31.36 -3.71 -1.25
N GLY A 136 31.46 -2.41 -1.59
CA GLY A 136 30.31 -1.58 -1.90
C GLY A 136 29.48 -2.10 -3.07
N ALA A 137 30.12 -2.56 -4.15
CA ALA A 137 29.43 -3.18 -5.29
C ALA A 137 28.70 -4.47 -4.88
N HIS A 138 29.29 -5.31 -4.03
CA HIS A 138 28.58 -6.49 -3.50
C HIS A 138 27.34 -6.12 -2.69
N THR A 139 27.45 -5.10 -1.83
CA THR A 139 26.29 -4.63 -1.03
C THR A 139 25.18 -4.06 -1.92
N ILE A 140 25.53 -3.34 -3.00
CA ILE A 140 24.55 -2.86 -3.98
C ILE A 140 23.87 -4.04 -4.69
N ALA A 141 24.63 -5.07 -5.09
CA ALA A 141 24.08 -6.25 -5.75
C ALA A 141 23.06 -6.99 -4.86
N ASP A 142 23.38 -7.18 -3.58
CA ASP A 142 22.48 -7.81 -2.61
C ASP A 142 21.19 -7.00 -2.43
N ALA A 143 21.31 -5.67 -2.26
CA ALA A 143 20.17 -4.77 -2.12
C ALA A 143 19.27 -4.77 -3.37
N ILE A 144 19.86 -4.82 -4.56
CA ILE A 144 19.13 -4.88 -5.83
C ILE A 144 18.38 -6.20 -5.99
N GLN A 145 18.96 -7.31 -5.54
CA GLN A 145 18.28 -8.60 -5.55
C GLN A 145 17.07 -8.61 -4.61
N GLU A 146 17.18 -7.99 -3.43
CA GLU A 146 16.06 -7.82 -2.52
C GLU A 146 14.96 -6.92 -3.14
N ILE A 147 15.35 -5.81 -3.79
CA ILE A 147 14.40 -4.92 -4.50
C ILE A 147 13.66 -5.67 -5.62
N SER A 148 14.38 -6.45 -6.43
CA SER A 148 13.78 -7.24 -7.50
C SER A 148 12.79 -8.28 -6.96
N GLN A 149 13.15 -9.01 -5.90
CA GLN A 149 12.23 -9.95 -5.25
C GLN A 149 11.01 -9.26 -4.66
N GLY A 150 11.19 -8.10 -4.03
CA GLY A 150 10.09 -7.29 -3.49
C GLY A 150 9.14 -6.81 -4.58
N ALA A 151 9.67 -6.39 -5.74
CA ALA A 151 8.87 -5.97 -6.88
C ALA A 151 8.05 -7.13 -7.47
N MET A 152 8.63 -8.34 -7.58
CA MET A 152 7.90 -9.53 -8.02
C MET A 152 6.77 -9.91 -7.05
N GLN A 153 7.05 -9.91 -5.74
CA GLN A 153 6.02 -10.17 -4.73
C GLN A 153 4.90 -9.11 -4.75
N ALA A 154 5.26 -7.84 -4.97
CA ALA A 154 4.27 -6.78 -5.10
C ALA A 154 3.37 -6.98 -6.32
N ASN A 155 3.91 -7.45 -7.46
CA ASN A 155 3.10 -7.83 -8.63
C ASN A 155 2.09 -8.94 -8.31
N ASP A 156 2.50 -9.99 -7.61
CA ASP A 156 1.59 -11.07 -7.20
C ASP A 156 0.43 -10.53 -6.34
N VAL A 157 0.72 -9.58 -5.44
CA VAL A 157 -0.30 -8.91 -4.60
C VAL A 157 -1.24 -8.05 -5.46
N VAL A 158 -0.70 -7.34 -6.46
CA VAL A 158 -1.50 -6.53 -7.41
C VAL A 158 -2.48 -7.41 -8.18
N ASP A 159 -2.03 -8.56 -8.69
CA ASP A 159 -2.88 -9.50 -9.42
C ASP A 159 -4.03 -10.04 -8.55
N GLN A 160 -3.71 -10.41 -7.30
CA GLN A 160 -4.73 -10.82 -6.33
C GLN A 160 -5.73 -9.70 -6.05
N GLN A 161 -5.25 -8.46 -5.93
CA GLN A 161 -6.10 -7.31 -5.69
C GLN A 161 -7.00 -7.00 -6.90
N ALA A 162 -6.50 -7.15 -8.13
CA ALA A 162 -7.30 -6.99 -9.34
C ALA A 162 -8.43 -8.05 -9.42
N SER A 163 -8.15 -9.29 -9.03
CA SER A 163 -9.18 -10.34 -8.90
C SER A 163 -10.23 -9.96 -7.86
N MET A 164 -9.80 -9.51 -6.67
CA MET A 164 -10.71 -9.12 -5.59
C MET A 164 -11.60 -7.92 -5.98
N VAL A 165 -11.06 -6.95 -6.72
CA VAL A 165 -11.84 -5.83 -7.28
C VAL A 165 -12.91 -6.34 -8.25
N THR A 166 -12.56 -7.29 -9.12
CA THR A 166 -13.50 -7.89 -10.08
C THR A 166 -14.63 -8.65 -9.37
N ASP A 167 -14.30 -9.45 -8.36
CA ASP A 167 -15.28 -10.16 -7.55
C ASP A 167 -16.18 -9.20 -6.77
N THR A 168 -15.61 -8.12 -6.22
CA THR A 168 -16.37 -7.09 -5.51
C THR A 168 -17.35 -6.40 -6.45
N LYS A 169 -16.94 -6.04 -7.67
CA LYS A 169 -17.84 -5.48 -8.69
C LYS A 169 -19.01 -6.41 -9.00
N ARG A 170 -18.75 -7.71 -9.19
CA ARG A 170 -19.81 -8.70 -9.41
C ARG A 170 -20.80 -8.74 -8.24
N ASN A 171 -20.31 -8.65 -7.00
CA ASN A 171 -21.17 -8.61 -5.83
C ASN A 171 -21.99 -7.30 -5.76
N LEU A 172 -21.42 -6.17 -6.18
CA LEU A 172 -22.14 -4.90 -6.28
C LEU A 172 -23.27 -4.95 -7.33
N ASP A 173 -23.04 -5.62 -8.47
CA ASP A 173 -24.08 -5.83 -9.49
C ASP A 173 -25.23 -6.69 -8.94
N GLN A 174 -24.92 -7.77 -8.21
CA GLN A 174 -25.94 -8.59 -7.53
C GLN A 174 -26.70 -7.80 -6.46
N LEU A 175 -26.02 -6.91 -5.74
CA LEU A 175 -26.65 -6.03 -4.77
C LEU A 175 -27.58 -5.02 -5.45
N ARG A 176 -27.20 -4.49 -6.62
CA ARG A 176 -28.06 -3.62 -7.43
C ARG A 176 -29.33 -4.34 -7.90
N ASP A 177 -29.22 -5.60 -8.34
CA ASP A 177 -30.40 -6.40 -8.69
C ASP A 177 -31.31 -6.61 -7.47
N SER A 178 -30.71 -6.85 -6.29
CA SER A 178 -31.45 -7.01 -5.04
C SER A 178 -32.18 -5.73 -4.62
N VAL A 179 -31.56 -4.56 -4.82
CA VAL A 179 -32.18 -3.23 -4.66
C VAL A 179 -33.37 -3.09 -5.60
N GLY A 180 -33.23 -3.51 -6.87
CA GLY A 180 -34.32 -3.54 -7.85
C GLY A 180 -35.53 -4.36 -7.38
N HIS A 181 -35.30 -5.61 -6.95
CA HIS A 181 -36.36 -6.46 -6.39
C HIS A 181 -36.99 -5.87 -5.13
N GLY A 182 -36.19 -5.23 -4.27
CA GLY A 182 -36.69 -4.55 -3.07
C GLY A 182 -37.66 -3.42 -3.42
N ASN A 183 -37.34 -2.64 -4.46
CA ASN A 183 -38.20 -1.55 -4.93
C ASN A 183 -39.52 -2.07 -5.52
N GLU A 184 -39.48 -3.14 -6.32
CA GLU A 184 -40.69 -3.79 -6.83
C GLU A 184 -41.58 -4.32 -5.69
N ALA A 185 -40.97 -4.94 -4.67
CA ALA A 185 -41.68 -5.42 -3.50
C ALA A 185 -42.36 -4.29 -2.71
N ALA A 186 -41.70 -3.13 -2.57
CA ALA A 186 -42.28 -1.95 -1.92
C ALA A 186 -43.51 -1.41 -2.69
N VAL A 187 -43.41 -1.33 -4.03
CA VAL A 187 -44.53 -0.92 -4.89
C VAL A 187 -45.72 -1.88 -4.75
N LEU A 188 -45.47 -3.19 -4.77
CA LEU A 188 -46.52 -4.20 -4.58
C LEU A 188 -47.16 -4.11 -3.19
N LEU A 189 -46.36 -3.84 -2.15
CA LEU A 189 -46.87 -3.66 -0.78
C LEU A 189 -47.79 -2.44 -0.69
N HIS A 190 -47.43 -1.32 -1.33
CA HIS A 190 -48.28 -0.14 -1.39
C HIS A 190 -49.64 -0.42 -2.03
N GLN A 191 -49.66 -1.15 -3.15
CA GLN A 191 -50.91 -1.56 -3.81
C GLN A 191 -51.77 -2.46 -2.92
N GLN A 192 -51.16 -3.39 -2.18
CA GLN A 192 -51.87 -4.27 -1.26
C GLN A 192 -52.46 -3.52 -0.07
N VAL A 193 -51.75 -2.53 0.46
CA VAL A 193 -52.26 -1.69 1.55
C VAL A 193 -53.42 -0.83 1.07
N GLU A 194 -53.31 -0.18 -0.09
CA GLU A 194 -54.40 0.61 -0.68
C GLU A 194 -55.65 -0.24 -0.91
N PHE A 195 -55.48 -1.46 -1.45
CA PHE A 195 -56.57 -2.40 -1.60
C PHE A 195 -57.20 -2.79 -0.25
N GLY A 196 -56.38 -3.03 0.78
CA GLY A 196 -56.83 -3.31 2.14
C GLY A 196 -57.63 -2.16 2.76
N GLU A 197 -57.19 -0.92 2.57
CA GLU A 197 -57.87 0.30 3.02
C GLU A 197 -59.24 0.43 2.34
N GLN A 198 -59.30 0.26 1.02
CA GLN A 198 -60.55 0.29 0.26
C GLN A 198 -61.55 -0.77 0.75
N LYS A 199 -61.07 -2.01 0.98
CA LYS A 199 -61.91 -3.11 1.49
C LYS A 199 -62.44 -2.83 2.88
N THR A 200 -61.60 -2.30 3.76
CA THR A 200 -61.97 -1.93 5.13
C THR A 200 -63.04 -0.83 5.12
N GLN A 201 -62.87 0.19 4.26
CA GLN A 201 -63.84 1.27 4.11
C GLN A 201 -65.20 0.78 3.60
N MET A 202 -65.22 -0.14 2.62
CA MET A 202 -66.47 -0.72 2.14
C MET A 202 -67.21 -1.49 3.24
N ILE A 203 -66.50 -2.29 4.05
CA ILE A 203 -67.11 -3.03 5.16
C ILE A 203 -67.70 -2.06 6.20
N THR A 204 -66.98 -0.98 6.54
CA THR A 204 -67.50 0.06 7.44
C THR A 204 -68.81 0.66 6.92
N GLN A 205 -68.91 0.92 5.61
CA GLN A 205 -70.14 1.44 5.01
C GLN A 205 -71.28 0.42 5.04
N GLU A 206 -71.02 -0.86 4.77
CA GLU A 206 -72.04 -1.92 4.85
C GLU A 206 -72.55 -2.12 6.27
N ILE A 207 -71.68 -2.05 7.28
CA ILE A 207 -72.06 -2.11 8.70
C ILE A 207 -72.97 -0.94 9.06
N ALA A 208 -72.61 0.28 8.66
CA ALA A 208 -73.44 1.46 8.93
C ALA A 208 -74.85 1.30 8.33
N GLY A 209 -74.96 0.88 7.06
CA GLY A 209 -76.25 0.64 6.42
C GLY A 209 -77.06 -0.49 7.06
N THR A 210 -76.38 -1.53 7.56
CA THR A 210 -77.05 -2.63 8.28
C THR A 210 -77.56 -2.17 9.64
N LYS A 211 -76.80 -1.33 10.35
CA LYS A 211 -77.18 -0.76 11.65
C LYS A 211 -78.41 0.16 11.51
N ASP A 212 -78.49 0.94 10.44
CA ASP A 212 -79.69 1.72 10.10
C ASP A 212 -80.91 0.81 9.88
N SER A 213 -80.74 -0.29 9.16
CA SER A 213 -81.80 -1.29 8.91
C SER A 213 -82.26 -1.99 10.20
N LEU A 214 -81.34 -2.29 11.12
CA LEU A 214 -81.66 -2.81 12.45
C LEU A 214 -82.43 -1.77 13.29
N GLY A 215 -82.05 -0.49 13.21
CA GLY A 215 -82.79 0.61 13.83
C GLY A 215 -84.24 0.68 13.36
N GLN A 216 -84.47 0.61 12.05
CA GLN A 216 -85.82 0.55 11.47
C GLN A 216 -86.60 -0.69 11.94
N THR A 217 -85.93 -1.85 11.99
CA THR A 217 -86.56 -3.09 12.50
C THR A 217 -87.01 -2.92 13.94
N LYS A 218 -86.20 -2.28 14.79
CA LYS A 218 -86.52 -1.99 16.20
C LYS A 218 -87.72 -1.05 16.35
N GLU A 219 -87.85 -0.07 15.46
CA GLU A 219 -89.00 0.85 15.45
C GLU A 219 -90.30 0.10 15.06
N ILE A 220 -90.23 -0.74 14.02
CA ILE A 220 -91.37 -1.56 13.57
C ILE A 220 -91.83 -2.53 14.67
N THR A 221 -90.90 -3.21 15.34
CA THR A 221 -91.23 -4.14 16.43
C THR A 221 -91.81 -3.41 17.64
N GLN A 222 -91.36 -2.20 17.96
CA GLN A 222 -91.96 -1.38 19.01
C GLN A 222 -93.39 -0.98 18.66
N ASP A 223 -93.67 -0.55 17.43
CA ASP A 223 -95.04 -0.24 16.97
C ASP A 223 -95.95 -1.47 17.03
N LEU A 224 -95.44 -2.66 16.64
CA LEU A 224 -96.17 -3.92 16.75
C LEU A 224 -96.53 -4.27 18.20
N VAL A 225 -95.65 -4.02 19.18
CA VAL A 225 -95.96 -4.23 20.61
C VAL A 225 -97.08 -3.29 21.06
N VAL A 226 -97.03 -2.01 20.67
CA VAL A 226 -98.09 -1.04 20.99
C VAL A 226 -99.43 -1.51 20.43
N ARG A 227 -99.47 -1.92 19.15
CA ARG A 227 -100.67 -2.45 18.51
C ARG A 227 -101.18 -3.74 19.18
N ALA A 228 -100.29 -4.65 19.57
CA ALA A 228 -100.66 -5.87 20.25
C ALA A 228 -101.34 -5.58 21.60
N ASN A 229 -100.82 -4.62 22.38
CA ASN A 229 -101.42 -4.17 23.63
C ASN A 229 -102.81 -3.53 23.41
N ASP A 230 -102.99 -2.79 22.31
CA ASP A 230 -104.31 -2.23 21.95
C ASP A 230 -105.32 -3.34 21.61
N VAL A 231 -104.89 -4.39 20.88
CA VAL A 231 -105.74 -5.56 20.61
C VAL A 231 -106.12 -6.27 21.89
N GLU A 232 -105.18 -6.47 22.82
CA GLU A 232 -105.44 -7.09 24.13
C GLU A 232 -106.49 -6.30 24.93
N ARG A 233 -106.41 -4.96 24.92
CA ARG A 233 -107.43 -4.08 25.52
C ARG A 233 -108.81 -4.25 24.89
N ILE A 234 -108.89 -4.34 23.56
CA ILE A 234 -110.16 -4.56 22.85
C ILE A 234 -110.74 -5.92 23.24
N LEU A 235 -109.89 -6.94 23.32
CA LEU A 235 -110.29 -8.30 23.64
C LEU A 235 -110.83 -8.44 25.06
N ALA A 236 -110.23 -7.75 26.03
CA ALA A 236 -110.76 -7.67 27.40
C ALA A 236 -112.16 -7.04 27.43
N ALA A 237 -112.43 -6.03 26.59
CA ALA A 237 -113.76 -5.45 26.47
C ALA A 237 -114.77 -6.41 25.81
N VAL A 238 -114.35 -7.19 24.80
CA VAL A 238 -115.18 -8.23 24.18
C VAL A 238 -115.50 -9.34 25.19
N GLU A 239 -114.53 -9.76 26.00
CA GLU A 239 -114.74 -10.76 27.05
C GLU A 239 -115.73 -10.27 28.11
N ASP A 240 -115.65 -9.00 28.53
CA ASP A 240 -116.63 -8.37 29.43
C ASP A 240 -118.03 -8.32 28.80
N ILE A 241 -118.14 -7.95 27.51
CA ILE A 241 -119.42 -7.97 26.78
C ILE A 241 -119.98 -9.38 26.69
N ALA A 242 -119.15 -10.38 26.38
CA ALA A 242 -119.56 -11.79 26.32
C ALA A 242 -120.04 -12.30 27.69
N ASN A 243 -119.32 -11.96 28.76
CA ASN A 243 -119.73 -12.26 30.14
C ASN A 243 -121.09 -11.65 30.49
N ARG A 244 -121.29 -10.36 30.20
CA ARG A 244 -122.57 -9.67 30.43
C ARG A 244 -123.68 -10.28 29.59
N THR A 245 -123.41 -10.60 28.34
CA THR A 245 -124.37 -11.25 27.43
C THR A 245 -124.77 -12.64 27.94
N ASN A 246 -123.80 -13.41 28.43
CA ASN A 246 -124.03 -14.72 29.05
C ASN A 246 -124.92 -14.61 30.29
N LEU A 247 -124.67 -13.62 31.17
CA LEU A 247 -125.51 -13.35 32.34
C LEU A 247 -126.92 -12.89 31.97
N ILE A 248 -127.06 -12.03 30.96
CA ILE A 248 -128.37 -11.59 30.44
C ILE A 248 -129.13 -12.79 29.86
N ALA A 249 -128.47 -13.62 29.05
CA ALA A 249 -129.05 -14.82 28.45
C ALA A 249 -129.46 -15.84 29.51
N LEU A 250 -128.63 -16.05 30.55
CA LEU A 250 -128.97 -16.91 31.68
C LEU A 250 -130.22 -16.42 32.42
N ASN A 251 -130.29 -15.13 32.74
CA ASN A 251 -131.46 -14.54 33.37
C ASN A 251 -132.72 -14.67 32.49
N ALA A 252 -132.58 -14.48 31.18
CA ALA A 252 -133.66 -14.67 30.21
C ALA A 252 -134.11 -16.14 30.11
N SER A 253 -133.19 -17.11 30.10
CA SER A 253 -133.51 -18.54 30.12
C SER A 253 -134.23 -18.94 31.41
N ILE A 254 -133.83 -18.40 32.56
CA ILE A 254 -134.50 -18.62 33.85
C ILE A 254 -135.93 -18.08 33.82
N GLU A 255 -136.13 -16.84 33.35
CA GLU A 255 -137.46 -16.22 33.32
C GLU A 255 -138.37 -16.87 32.26
N ALA A 256 -137.81 -17.32 31.13
CA ALA A 256 -138.52 -18.11 30.13
C ALA A 256 -138.96 -19.49 30.65
N ALA A 257 -138.12 -20.16 31.45
CA ALA A 257 -138.50 -21.40 32.14
C ALA A 257 -139.60 -21.15 33.20
N ARG A 258 -139.62 -19.97 33.81
CA ARG A 258 -140.62 -19.53 34.80
C ARG A 258 -142.01 -19.26 34.18
N ALA A 259 -142.06 -18.84 32.92
CA ALA A 259 -143.28 -18.60 32.16
C ALA A 259 -143.96 -19.89 31.63
N GLY A 260 -143.36 -21.07 31.80
CA GLY A 260 -143.98 -22.35 31.43
C GLY A 260 -144.10 -22.57 29.91
N GLU A 261 -145.26 -23.06 29.44
CA GLU A 261 -145.52 -23.37 28.02
C GLU A 261 -145.38 -22.12 27.11
N GLU A 262 -145.81 -20.95 27.57
CA GLU A 262 -145.76 -19.68 26.82
C GLU A 262 -144.31 -19.15 26.63
N GLY A 263 -143.36 -19.61 27.46
CA GLY A 263 -141.96 -19.19 27.43
C GLY A 263 -141.02 -20.05 26.59
N LYS A 264 -141.49 -21.19 26.06
CA LYS A 264 -140.65 -22.17 25.35
C LYS A 264 -139.84 -21.59 24.19
N GLY A 265 -140.47 -20.75 23.36
CA GLY A 265 -139.78 -20.10 22.22
C GLY A 265 -138.67 -19.14 22.67
N PHE A 266 -138.92 -18.38 23.73
CA PHE A 266 -137.92 -17.48 24.33
C PHE A 266 -136.79 -18.24 25.02
N ALA A 267 -137.07 -19.39 25.64
CA ALA A 267 -136.06 -20.23 26.29
C ALA A 267 -135.03 -20.76 25.28
N VAL A 268 -135.48 -21.16 24.08
CA VAL A 268 -134.58 -21.62 23.00
C VAL A 268 -133.67 -20.48 22.51
N VAL A 269 -134.23 -19.29 22.27
CA VAL A 269 -133.44 -18.12 21.85
C VAL A 269 -132.45 -17.71 22.94
N ALA A 270 -132.86 -17.68 24.21
CA ALA A 270 -131.97 -17.35 25.32
C ALA A 270 -130.84 -18.38 25.49
N SER A 271 -131.13 -19.68 25.30
CA SER A 271 -130.10 -20.72 25.29
C SER A 271 -129.10 -20.54 24.15
N GLU A 272 -129.57 -20.21 22.94
CA GLU A 272 -128.71 -19.98 21.78
C GLU A 272 -127.81 -18.75 21.99
N VAL A 273 -128.36 -17.66 22.53
CA VAL A 273 -127.58 -16.45 22.88
C VAL A 273 -126.55 -16.77 23.96
N ARG A 274 -126.88 -17.63 24.93
CA ARG A 274 -125.95 -18.09 25.96
C ARG A 274 -124.78 -18.85 25.35
N THR A 275 -125.06 -19.80 24.45
CA THR A 275 -124.04 -20.58 23.75
C THR A 275 -123.16 -19.68 22.86
N LEU A 276 -123.74 -18.71 22.15
CA LEU A 276 -122.97 -17.73 21.37
C LEU A 276 -122.06 -16.86 22.25
N ALA A 277 -122.54 -16.47 23.45
CA ALA A 277 -121.74 -15.72 24.41
C ALA A 277 -120.57 -16.55 24.97
N GLU A 278 -120.81 -17.82 25.31
CA GLU A 278 -119.77 -18.78 25.72
C GLU A 278 -118.73 -18.98 24.61
N GLN A 279 -119.17 -19.17 23.36
CA GLN A 279 -118.28 -19.29 22.19
C GLN A 279 -117.46 -18.03 21.92
N SER A 280 -118.07 -16.85 22.06
CA SER A 280 -117.36 -15.56 21.92
C SER A 280 -116.27 -15.40 22.98
N GLN A 281 -116.52 -15.90 24.18
CA GLN A 281 -115.58 -15.90 25.29
C GLN A 281 -114.40 -16.85 25.07
N GLU A 282 -114.68 -18.07 24.58
CA GLU A 282 -113.65 -19.05 24.18
C GLU A 282 -112.76 -18.47 23.05
N ALA A 283 -113.38 -17.94 22.00
CA ALA A 283 -112.66 -17.31 20.88
C ALA A 283 -111.82 -16.11 21.33
N SER A 284 -112.33 -15.30 22.27
CA SER A 284 -111.56 -14.20 22.84
C SER A 284 -110.32 -14.70 23.60
N LYS A 285 -110.42 -15.81 24.34
CA LYS A 285 -109.25 -16.41 25.02
C LYS A 285 -108.23 -16.96 24.04
N GLU A 286 -108.67 -17.61 22.96
CA GLU A 286 -107.76 -18.09 21.92
C GLU A 286 -107.00 -16.94 21.24
N ILE A 287 -107.71 -15.86 20.88
CA ILE A 287 -107.06 -14.66 20.31
C ILE A 287 -106.07 -14.06 21.32
N ALA A 288 -106.40 -14.04 22.62
CA ALA A 288 -105.52 -13.51 23.66
C ALA A 288 -104.21 -14.32 23.72
N HIS A 289 -104.33 -15.65 23.62
CA HIS A 289 -103.18 -16.55 23.58
C HIS A 289 -102.29 -16.30 22.35
N VAL A 290 -102.90 -16.09 21.17
CA VAL A 290 -102.16 -15.75 19.94
C VAL A 290 -101.43 -14.41 20.09
N ILE A 291 -102.08 -13.38 20.64
CA ILE A 291 -101.46 -12.06 20.87
C ILE A 291 -100.31 -12.15 21.87
N ALA A 292 -100.49 -12.85 22.99
CA ALA A 292 -99.41 -13.08 23.95
C ALA A 292 -98.20 -13.79 23.33
N THR A 293 -98.46 -14.77 22.45
CA THR A 293 -97.42 -15.47 21.70
C THR A 293 -96.70 -14.54 20.72
N MET A 294 -97.43 -13.67 20.01
CA MET A 294 -96.85 -12.65 19.13
C MET A 294 -95.96 -11.68 19.90
N VAL A 295 -96.40 -11.16 21.05
CA VAL A 295 -95.59 -10.27 21.90
C VAL A 295 -94.31 -10.97 22.35
N SER A 296 -94.39 -12.24 22.75
CA SER A 296 -93.21 -13.04 23.10
C SER A 296 -92.24 -13.21 21.92
N GLN A 297 -92.74 -13.45 20.71
CA GLN A 297 -91.92 -13.55 19.51
C GLN A 297 -91.26 -12.21 19.16
N ILE A 298 -91.98 -11.09 19.27
CA ILE A 298 -91.43 -9.74 19.05
C ILE A 298 -90.31 -9.44 20.06
N ALA A 299 -90.48 -9.83 21.32
CA ALA A 299 -89.44 -9.69 22.34
C ALA A 299 -88.15 -10.46 21.97
N LYS A 300 -88.28 -11.66 21.40
CA LYS A 300 -87.13 -12.43 20.89
C LYS A 300 -86.45 -11.75 19.70
N VAL A 301 -87.23 -11.15 18.79
CA VAL A 301 -86.68 -10.38 17.67
C VAL A 301 -85.89 -9.18 18.18
N ASN A 302 -86.42 -8.44 19.16
CA ASN A 302 -85.73 -7.30 19.76
C ASN A 302 -84.41 -7.71 20.43
N ALA A 303 -84.40 -8.82 21.17
CA ALA A 303 -83.17 -9.34 21.77
C ALA A 303 -82.13 -9.70 20.69
N ALA A 304 -82.55 -10.33 19.59
CA ALA A 304 -81.66 -10.66 18.49
C ALA A 304 -81.10 -9.41 17.77
N VAL A 305 -81.91 -8.35 17.63
CA VAL A 305 -81.48 -7.05 17.10
C VAL A 305 -80.42 -6.42 17.99
N ASP A 306 -80.64 -6.39 19.31
CA ASP A 306 -79.68 -5.83 20.26
C ASP A 306 -78.36 -6.62 20.28
N ASP A 307 -78.41 -7.95 20.30
CA ASP A 307 -77.21 -8.81 20.21
C ASP A 307 -76.44 -8.60 18.88
N THR A 308 -77.15 -8.41 17.78
CA THR A 308 -76.54 -8.12 16.47
C THR A 308 -75.88 -6.75 16.48
N SER A 309 -76.49 -5.75 17.12
CA SER A 309 -75.90 -4.41 17.26
C SER A 309 -74.59 -4.46 18.06
N VAL A 310 -74.55 -5.19 19.17
CA VAL A 310 -73.32 -5.38 19.96
C VAL A 310 -72.23 -6.09 19.14
N SER A 311 -72.62 -7.08 18.34
CA SER A 311 -71.70 -7.78 17.44
C SER A 311 -71.09 -6.84 16.40
N PHE A 312 -71.88 -5.91 15.84
CA PHE A 312 -71.35 -4.90 14.92
C PHE A 312 -70.39 -3.91 15.61
N ASP A 313 -70.66 -3.49 16.85
CA ASP A 313 -69.73 -2.63 17.59
C ASP A 313 -68.37 -3.33 17.79
N HIS A 314 -68.34 -4.66 17.98
CA HIS A 314 -67.09 -5.43 18.02
C HIS A 314 -66.37 -5.45 16.67
N VAL A 315 -67.11 -5.60 15.56
CA VAL A 315 -66.52 -5.57 14.21
C VAL A 315 -65.94 -4.18 13.90
N GLU A 316 -66.62 -3.08 14.25
CA GLU A 316 -66.12 -1.72 14.04
C GLU A 316 -64.79 -1.47 14.79
N ASN A 317 -64.70 -1.95 16.03
CA ASN A 317 -63.45 -1.88 16.79
C ASN A 317 -62.32 -2.68 16.13
N ALA A 318 -62.63 -3.87 15.60
CA ALA A 318 -61.65 -4.68 14.85
C ALA A 318 -61.19 -3.98 13.56
N LEU A 319 -62.11 -3.35 12.82
CA LEU A 319 -61.79 -2.58 11.60
C LEU A 319 -60.90 -1.39 11.91
N THR A 320 -61.13 -0.70 13.03
CA THR A 320 -60.24 0.39 13.50
C THR A 320 -58.82 -0.12 13.77
N GLY A 321 -58.69 -1.30 14.37
CA GLY A 321 -57.40 -1.97 14.57
C GLY A 321 -56.70 -2.31 13.25
N ILE A 322 -57.46 -2.79 12.25
CA ILE A 322 -56.94 -3.07 10.90
C ILE A 322 -56.46 -1.79 10.22
N GLN A 323 -57.22 -0.70 10.29
CA GLN A 323 -56.81 0.60 9.72
C GLN A 323 -55.49 1.10 10.33
N PHE A 324 -55.36 1.00 11.66
CA PHE A 324 -54.12 1.36 12.33
C PHE A 324 -52.93 0.49 11.88
N ALA A 325 -53.14 -0.81 11.72
CA ALA A 325 -52.12 -1.73 11.22
C ALA A 325 -51.71 -1.40 9.78
N LEU A 326 -52.66 -1.12 8.89
CA LEU A 326 -52.39 -0.72 7.51
C LEU A 326 -51.58 0.59 7.46
N GLN A 327 -51.94 1.60 8.26
CA GLN A 327 -51.19 2.85 8.35
C GLN A 327 -49.74 2.63 8.83
N LYS A 328 -49.54 1.72 9.80
CA LYS A 328 -48.20 1.33 10.25
C LYS A 328 -47.40 0.67 9.13
N ILE A 329 -48.03 -0.23 8.36
CA ILE A 329 -47.40 -0.87 7.19
C ILE A 329 -47.00 0.18 6.16
N THR A 330 -47.85 1.17 5.85
CA THR A 330 -47.51 2.27 4.92
C THR A 330 -46.28 3.05 5.38
N THR A 331 -46.20 3.38 6.66
CA THR A 331 -45.06 4.13 7.21
C THR A 331 -43.78 3.30 7.17
N SER A 332 -43.87 2.01 7.51
CA SER A 332 -42.74 1.08 7.41
C SER A 332 -42.30 0.88 5.95
N SER A 333 -43.23 0.78 5.01
CA SER A 333 -42.95 0.68 3.57
C SER A 333 -42.16 1.90 3.08
N SER A 334 -42.61 3.12 3.41
CA SER A 334 -41.90 4.35 3.03
C SER A 334 -40.49 4.42 3.64
N THR A 335 -40.31 3.92 4.86
CA THR A 335 -38.97 3.82 5.48
C THR A 335 -38.07 2.86 4.70
N VAL A 336 -38.63 1.72 4.25
CA VAL A 336 -37.90 0.73 3.43
C VAL A 336 -37.51 1.32 2.08
N GLU A 337 -38.38 2.07 1.42
CA GLU A 337 -38.07 2.78 0.17
C GLU A 337 -36.87 3.74 0.33
N GLN A 338 -36.87 4.54 1.40
CA GLN A 338 -35.74 5.44 1.69
C GLN A 338 -34.42 4.69 1.91
N LEU A 339 -34.47 3.55 2.60
CA LEU A 339 -33.29 2.70 2.80
C LEU A 339 -32.80 2.10 1.48
N ILE A 340 -33.72 1.65 0.61
CA ILE A 340 -33.39 1.13 -0.72
C ILE A 340 -32.68 2.21 -1.55
N GLU A 341 -33.19 3.44 -1.57
CA GLU A 341 -32.53 4.55 -2.27
C GLU A 341 -31.14 4.86 -1.71
N GLN A 342 -30.97 4.80 -0.39
CA GLN A 342 -29.67 5.01 0.25
C GLN A 342 -28.68 3.91 -0.14
N VAL A 343 -29.12 2.65 -0.18
CA VAL A 343 -28.30 1.52 -0.62
C VAL A 343 -27.94 1.67 -2.10
N ASP A 344 -28.88 2.06 -2.98
CA ASP A 344 -28.60 2.31 -4.41
C ASP A 344 -27.50 3.36 -4.61
N ARG A 345 -27.57 4.48 -3.87
CA ARG A 345 -26.52 5.51 -3.89
C ARG A 345 -25.18 4.97 -3.42
N GLN A 346 -25.16 4.18 -2.34
CA GLN A 346 -23.94 3.59 -1.81
C GLN A 346 -23.31 2.59 -2.80
N VAL A 347 -24.12 1.80 -3.48
CA VAL A 347 -23.68 0.86 -4.53
C VAL A 347 -23.01 1.62 -5.67
N LYS A 348 -23.59 2.73 -6.14
CA LYS A 348 -22.99 3.57 -7.20
C LYS A 348 -21.62 4.11 -6.79
N VAL A 349 -21.52 4.69 -5.60
CA VAL A 349 -20.25 5.22 -5.08
C VAL A 349 -19.20 4.11 -4.92
N GLN A 350 -19.59 2.93 -4.44
CA GLN A 350 -18.68 1.80 -4.33
C GLN A 350 -18.21 1.31 -5.70
N HIS A 351 -19.06 1.35 -6.73
CA HIS A 351 -18.67 0.98 -8.08
C HIS A 351 -17.59 1.92 -8.63
N GLU A 352 -17.76 3.24 -8.46
CA GLU A 352 -16.76 4.25 -8.83
C GLU A 352 -15.43 4.03 -8.06
N GLN A 353 -15.50 3.73 -6.76
CA GLN A 353 -14.30 3.39 -5.97
C GLN A 353 -13.60 2.12 -6.48
N MET A 354 -14.35 1.12 -6.95
CA MET A 354 -13.77 -0.08 -7.54
C MET A 354 -13.11 0.21 -8.90
N ASP A 355 -13.62 1.15 -9.69
CA ASP A 355 -12.95 1.62 -10.91
C ASP A 355 -11.62 2.31 -10.59
N GLU A 356 -11.61 3.21 -9.60
CA GLU A 356 -10.37 3.87 -9.15
C GLU A 356 -9.33 2.87 -8.62
N LEU A 357 -9.76 1.87 -7.83
CA LEU A 357 -8.86 0.82 -7.34
C LEU A 357 -8.29 -0.05 -8.48
N PHE A 358 -9.08 -0.31 -9.52
CA PHE A 358 -8.61 -1.05 -10.69
C PHE A 358 -7.55 -0.27 -11.47
N ASP A 359 -7.76 1.03 -11.66
CA ASP A 359 -6.78 1.91 -12.31
C ASP A 359 -5.51 2.06 -11.46
N PHE A 360 -5.66 2.14 -10.13
CA PHE A 360 -4.54 2.16 -9.21
C PHE A 360 -3.70 0.87 -9.31
N ALA A 361 -4.36 -0.30 -9.35
CA ALA A 361 -3.68 -1.59 -9.53
C ALA A 361 -2.85 -1.63 -10.81
N LYS A 362 -3.40 -1.18 -11.95
CA LYS A 362 -2.67 -1.09 -13.23
C LYS A 362 -1.46 -0.15 -13.17
N ARG A 363 -1.59 0.98 -12.47
CA ARG A 363 -0.46 1.90 -12.28
C ARG A 363 0.62 1.25 -11.42
N LEU A 364 0.24 0.50 -10.39
CA LEU A 364 1.18 -0.19 -9.53
C LEU A 364 1.94 -1.29 -10.29
N GLU A 365 1.24 -2.06 -11.12
CA GLU A 365 1.84 -3.05 -12.03
C GLU A 365 2.91 -2.41 -12.93
N ALA A 366 2.59 -1.26 -13.55
CA ALA A 366 3.55 -0.52 -14.36
C ALA A 366 4.79 -0.07 -13.57
N VAL A 367 4.59 0.44 -12.35
CA VAL A 367 5.71 0.86 -11.47
C VAL A 367 6.56 -0.33 -11.05
N MET A 368 5.96 -1.50 -10.75
CA MET A 368 6.72 -2.70 -10.39
C MET A 368 7.51 -3.26 -11.59
N SER A 369 6.94 -3.21 -12.80
CA SER A 369 7.65 -3.57 -14.02
C SER A 369 8.84 -2.65 -14.27
N GLU A 370 8.67 -1.34 -14.09
CA GLU A 370 9.76 -0.36 -14.21
C GLU A 370 10.83 -0.57 -13.13
N THR A 371 10.43 -0.85 -11.90
CA THR A 371 11.35 -1.15 -10.78
C THR A 371 12.19 -2.39 -11.08
N THR A 372 11.59 -3.42 -11.68
CA THR A 372 12.31 -4.64 -12.08
C THR A 372 13.33 -4.34 -13.18
N ALA A 373 12.96 -3.56 -14.19
CA ALA A 373 13.88 -3.15 -15.26
C ALA A 373 15.04 -2.30 -14.73
N LEU A 374 14.77 -1.36 -13.82
CA LEU A 374 15.81 -0.56 -13.15
C LEU A 374 16.72 -1.44 -12.28
N ALA A 375 16.17 -2.44 -11.61
CA ALA A 375 16.96 -3.40 -10.84
C ALA A 375 17.93 -4.19 -11.74
N GLU A 376 17.48 -4.63 -12.92
CA GLU A 376 18.33 -5.28 -13.92
C GLU A 376 19.46 -4.35 -14.42
N GLU A 377 19.14 -3.09 -14.73
CA GLU A 377 20.12 -2.09 -15.19
C GLU A 377 21.18 -1.79 -14.12
N VAL A 378 20.77 -1.60 -12.87
CA VAL A 378 21.70 -1.37 -11.76
C VAL A 378 22.53 -2.62 -11.48
N SER A 379 21.95 -3.82 -11.58
CA SER A 379 22.70 -5.08 -11.44
C SER A 379 23.81 -5.19 -12.49
N ALA A 380 23.49 -4.90 -13.76
CA ALA A 380 24.46 -4.89 -14.86
C ALA A 380 25.59 -3.88 -14.60
N THR A 381 25.23 -2.63 -14.26
CA THR A 381 26.20 -1.57 -13.95
C THR A 381 27.09 -1.93 -12.76
N THR A 382 26.53 -2.57 -11.74
CA THR A 382 27.26 -3.03 -10.56
C THR A 382 28.25 -4.14 -10.92
N SER A 383 27.88 -5.04 -11.82
CA SER A 383 28.76 -6.08 -12.36
C SER A 383 29.92 -5.51 -13.18
N GLU A 384 29.65 -4.50 -14.02
CA GLU A 384 30.69 -3.77 -14.76
C GLU A 384 31.64 -3.05 -13.82
N GLN A 385 31.11 -2.38 -12.77
CA GLN A 385 31.92 -1.70 -11.77
C GLN A 385 32.82 -2.67 -11.00
N ALA A 386 32.32 -3.84 -10.61
CA ALA A 386 33.13 -4.86 -9.96
C ALA A 386 34.27 -5.35 -10.87
N SER A 387 33.99 -5.53 -12.17
CA SER A 387 34.99 -5.93 -13.17
C SER A 387 36.07 -4.85 -13.36
N ALA A 388 35.68 -3.58 -13.46
CA ALA A 388 36.62 -2.45 -13.57
C ALA A 388 37.52 -2.32 -12.33
N VAL A 389 36.98 -2.60 -11.14
CA VAL A 389 37.74 -2.62 -9.88
C VAL A 389 38.76 -3.76 -9.87
N ASP A 390 38.41 -4.94 -10.38
CA ASP A 390 39.37 -6.04 -10.53
C ASP A 390 40.49 -5.70 -11.53
N GLU A 391 40.19 -5.00 -12.63
CA GLU A 391 41.19 -4.50 -13.57
C GLU A 391 42.15 -3.47 -12.94
N ILE A 392 41.62 -2.55 -12.11
CA ILE A 392 42.44 -1.64 -11.30
C ILE A 392 43.38 -2.45 -10.40
N GLY A 393 42.89 -3.50 -9.74
CA GLY A 393 43.71 -4.40 -8.92
C GLY A 393 44.90 -4.97 -9.71
N THR A 394 44.67 -5.52 -10.90
CA THR A 394 45.74 -6.06 -11.76
C THR A 394 46.74 -4.99 -12.24
N SER A 395 46.25 -3.78 -12.51
CA SER A 395 47.09 -2.64 -12.89
C SER A 395 47.99 -2.17 -11.74
N LEU A 396 47.46 -2.18 -10.51
CA LEU A 396 48.21 -1.87 -9.30
C LEU A 396 49.30 -2.91 -9.01
N ASP A 397 49.01 -4.19 -9.19
CA ASP A 397 50.01 -5.27 -9.06
C ASP A 397 51.16 -5.08 -10.06
N THR A 398 50.82 -4.71 -11.30
CA THR A 398 51.80 -4.41 -12.35
C THR A 398 52.66 -3.19 -11.99
N LEU A 399 52.03 -2.12 -11.49
CA LEU A 399 52.71 -0.90 -11.07
C LEU A 399 53.65 -1.15 -9.88
N SER A 400 53.21 -1.95 -8.90
CA SER A 400 54.03 -2.39 -7.78
C SER A 400 55.24 -3.20 -8.23
N ALA A 401 55.05 -4.12 -9.19
CA ALA A 401 56.13 -4.89 -9.78
C ALA A 401 57.15 -4.00 -10.52
N MET A 402 56.69 -2.99 -11.27
CA MET A 402 57.55 -2.02 -11.94
C MET A 402 58.36 -1.18 -10.94
N ALA A 403 57.73 -0.66 -9.89
CA ALA A 403 58.40 0.07 -8.82
C ALA A 403 59.47 -0.80 -8.13
N THR A 404 59.13 -2.05 -7.82
CA THR A 404 60.08 -3.03 -7.24
C THR A 404 61.26 -3.31 -8.18
N LYS A 405 61.01 -3.40 -9.49
CA LYS A 405 62.06 -3.59 -10.50
C LYS A 405 62.98 -2.36 -10.62
N LEU A 406 62.42 -1.16 -10.51
CA LEU A 406 63.16 0.11 -10.48
C LEU A 406 64.17 0.12 -9.31
N VAL A 407 63.72 -0.21 -8.10
CA VAL A 407 64.58 -0.32 -6.90
C VAL A 407 65.66 -1.38 -7.07
N LYS A 408 65.30 -2.56 -7.60
CA LYS A 408 66.29 -3.61 -7.88
C LYS A 408 67.33 -3.16 -8.91
N SER A 409 66.93 -2.42 -9.94
CA SER A 409 67.85 -1.91 -10.97
C SER A 409 68.87 -0.92 -10.39
N GLN A 410 68.48 -0.08 -9.44
CA GLN A 410 69.42 0.79 -8.71
C GLN A 410 70.42 0.00 -7.86
N LYS A 411 69.97 -1.11 -7.25
CA LYS A 411 70.82 -1.98 -6.43
C LYS A 411 71.78 -2.84 -7.24
N ILE A 412 71.49 -3.10 -8.52
CA ILE A 412 72.43 -3.76 -9.45
C ILE A 412 73.53 -2.79 -9.89
N ILE A 413 73.26 -1.48 -9.87
CA ILE A 413 74.24 -0.43 -10.12
C ILE A 413 75.08 -0.18 -8.85
N SER A 414 74.66 -0.64 -7.66
CA SER A 414 75.41 -0.61 -6.39
C SER A 414 76.28 -1.85 -6.13
#